data_AF-A0A2N6AMH7-F1
#
_entry.id   AF-A0A2N6AMH7-F1
#
_cell.length_a   1.000
_cell.length_b   1.000
_cell.length_c   1.000
_cell.angle_alpha   90.00
_cell.angle_beta   90.00
_cell.angle_gamma   90.00
#
_symmetry.space_group_name_H-M   'P 1'
#
loop_
_entity.id
_entity.type
_entity.pdbx_description
1 polymer ?
#
loop_
_entity_poly.entity_id
_entity_poly.type
_entity_poly.pdbx_seq_one_letter_code
_entity_poly.pdbx_strand_id
1 'polypeptide(L)'
;MKKVINNFEEYFLAVSLVIMVAINFGNVLSRYFIHTSWAFTEELLVILFVWNTMLASAMAFKHGAHLGLSVITDLFPERFQKYVVIFGAVITIGLMALLAYYGVDMVANQIKYNQRTPSMDLPE
;
A
#
# COMPACT_ATOMS: atom_id res chain seq x y z
N MET A 1 -26.49 10.13 5.44
CA MET A 1 -25.45 10.29 6.49
C MET A 1 -24.76 8.98 6.87
N LYS A 2 -25.46 7.89 7.24
CA LYS A 2 -24.83 6.59 7.57
C LYS A 2 -23.95 5.99 6.46
N LYS A 3 -24.33 6.17 5.19
CA LYS A 3 -23.57 5.69 4.02
C LYS A 3 -22.22 6.41 3.83
N VAL A 4 -22.12 7.68 4.22
CA VAL A 4 -20.89 8.49 4.10
C VAL A 4 -19.89 8.09 5.18
N ILE A 5 -20.37 7.78 6.38
CA ILE A 5 -19.54 7.30 7.50
C ILE A 5 -19.04 5.87 7.22
N ASN A 6 -19.89 4.99 6.69
CA ASN A 6 -19.50 3.60 6.37
C ASN A 6 -18.48 3.47 5.24
N ASN A 7 -18.38 4.48 4.38
CA ASN A 7 -17.53 4.50 3.19
C ASN A 7 -16.49 5.63 3.25
N PHE A 8 -16.24 6.19 4.43
CA PHE A 8 -15.25 7.26 4.62
C PHE A 8 -13.86 6.83 4.11
N GLU A 9 -13.48 5.58 4.37
CA GLU A 9 -12.23 4.97 3.88
C GLU A 9 -12.13 4.97 2.35
N GLU A 10 -13.25 4.70 1.65
CA GLU A 10 -13.32 4.73 0.18
C GLU A 10 -13.15 6.13 -0.37
N TYR A 11 -13.83 7.12 0.23
CA TYR A 11 -13.69 8.51 -0.17
C TYR A 11 -12.29 9.05 0.10
N PHE A 12 -11.70 8.71 1.25
CA PHE A 12 -10.34 9.12 1.59
C PHE A 12 -9.32 8.55 0.60
N LEU A 13 -9.43 7.26 0.25
CA LEU A 13 -8.61 6.62 -0.78
C LEU A 13 -8.78 7.26 -2.16
N ALA A 14 -10.02 7.51 -2.58
CA ALA A 14 -10.27 8.12 -3.88
C ALA A 14 -9.67 9.54 -3.96
N VAL A 15 -9.85 10.35 -2.91
CA VAL A 15 -9.33 11.72 -2.84
C VAL A 15 -7.80 11.72 -2.80
N SER A 16 -7.18 10.88 -1.97
CA SER A 16 -5.72 10.81 -1.87
C SER A 16 -5.09 10.33 -3.19
N LEU A 17 -5.72 9.37 -3.88
CA LEU A 17 -5.29 8.94 -5.20
C LEU A 17 -5.37 10.06 -6.25
N VAL A 18 -6.47 10.83 -6.27
CA VAL A 18 -6.62 11.97 -7.18
C VAL A 18 -5.56 13.03 -6.91
N ILE A 19 -5.26 13.32 -5.64
CA ILE A 19 -4.20 14.25 -5.24
C ILE A 19 -2.84 13.76 -5.75
N MET A 20 -2.53 12.48 -5.58
CA MET A 20 -1.29 11.89 -6.08
C MET A 20 -1.17 12.03 -7.61
N VAL A 21 -2.23 11.73 -8.35
CA VAL A 21 -2.24 11.88 -9.81
C VAL A 21 -2.02 13.33 -10.22
N ALA A 22 -2.70 14.27 -9.58
CA ALA A 22 -2.57 15.70 -9.88
C ALA A 22 -1.15 16.21 -9.60
N ILE A 23 -0.57 15.82 -8.47
CA ILE A 23 0.81 16.19 -8.09
C ILE A 23 1.82 15.60 -9.06
N ASN A 24 1.69 14.32 -9.40
CA ASN A 24 2.58 13.64 -10.35
C ASN A 24 2.50 14.30 -11.74
N PHE A 25 1.28 14.55 -12.22
CA PHE A 25 1.05 15.24 -13.50
C PHE A 25 1.65 16.66 -13.49
N GLY A 26 1.46 17.41 -12.40
CA GLY A 26 2.07 18.74 -12.23
C GLY A 26 3.61 18.69 -12.25
N ASN A 27 4.21 17.70 -11.59
CA ASN A 27 5.67 17.53 -11.59
C ASN A 27 6.20 17.19 -13.00
N VAL A 28 5.48 16.34 -13.75
CA VAL A 28 5.80 16.04 -15.15
C VAL A 28 5.75 17.32 -16.00
N LEU A 29 4.68 18.10 -15.90
CA LEU A 29 4.57 19.39 -16.61
C LEU A 29 5.71 20.34 -16.21
N SER A 30 6.01 20.49 -14.93
CA SER A 30 7.11 21.34 -14.44
C SER A 30 8.45 20.93 -15.06
N ARG A 31 8.69 19.62 -15.20
CA ARG A 31 9.92 19.11 -15.81
C ARG A 31 10.04 19.47 -17.30
N TYR A 32 8.93 19.48 -18.03
CA TYR A 32 8.92 19.80 -19.46
C TYR A 32 8.92 21.30 -19.75
N PHE A 33 8.21 22.11 -18.94
CA PHE A 33 8.03 23.54 -19.19
C PHE A 33 9.01 24.43 -18.40
N ILE A 34 9.38 24.05 -17.18
CA ILE A 34 10.19 24.85 -16.24
C ILE A 34 11.60 24.24 -16.10
N HIS A 35 11.86 23.09 -16.73
CA HIS A 35 13.12 22.31 -16.64
C HIS A 35 13.58 22.02 -15.20
N THR A 36 12.66 22.16 -14.23
CA THR A 36 12.91 21.99 -12.81
C THR A 36 11.83 21.06 -12.26
N SER A 37 12.23 20.00 -11.56
CA SER A 37 11.30 19.11 -10.85
C SER A 37 11.18 19.52 -9.39
N TRP A 38 9.99 19.34 -8.82
CA TRP A 38 9.76 19.58 -7.40
C TRP A 38 10.18 18.35 -6.60
N ALA A 39 11.39 18.36 -6.01
CA ALA A 39 11.94 17.23 -5.25
C ALA A 39 10.99 16.72 -4.15
N PHE A 40 10.29 17.62 -3.45
CA PHE A 40 9.33 17.27 -2.40
C PHE A 40 8.12 16.44 -2.90
N THR A 41 7.78 16.54 -4.19
CA THR A 41 6.63 15.81 -4.72
C THR A 41 6.87 14.32 -4.78
N GLU A 42 8.12 13.89 -4.99
CA GLU A 42 8.45 12.46 -5.05
C GLU A 42 8.29 11.80 -3.67
N GLU A 43 8.83 12.43 -2.62
CA GLU A 43 8.69 11.97 -1.24
C GLU A 43 7.22 11.98 -0.78
N LEU A 44 6.48 13.05 -1.09
CA LEU A 44 5.05 13.14 -0.76
C LEU A 44 4.23 12.05 -1.47
N LEU A 45 4.54 11.75 -2.72
CA LEU A 45 3.86 10.68 -3.47
C LEU A 45 4.13 9.30 -2.85
N VAL A 46 5.37 9.03 -2.43
CA VAL A 46 5.72 7.77 -1.76
C VAL A 46 4.95 7.63 -0.44
N ILE A 47 4.91 8.68 0.39
CA ILE A 47 4.16 8.66 1.65
C ILE A 47 2.67 8.41 1.40
N LEU A 48 2.05 9.14 0.49
CA LEU A 48 0.63 8.96 0.14
C LEU A 48 0.35 7.58 -0.47
N PHE A 49 1.29 7.03 -1.24
CA PHE A 49 1.19 5.69 -1.83
C PHE A 49 1.18 4.60 -0.76
N VAL A 50 2.04 4.69 0.25
CA VAL A 50 2.05 3.73 1.37
C VAL A 50 0.70 3.73 2.11
N TRP A 51 0.19 4.92 2.47
CA TRP A 51 -1.13 5.02 3.10
C TRP A 51 -2.26 4.51 2.20
N ASN A 52 -2.22 4.80 0.90
CA ASN A 52 -3.18 4.28 -0.07
C ASN A 52 -3.14 2.75 -0.13
N THR A 53 -1.96 2.14 -0.25
CA THR A 53 -1.84 0.69 -0.39
C THR A 53 -2.32 -0.05 0.86
N MET A 54 -2.01 0.47 2.06
CA MET A 54 -2.51 -0.13 3.32
C MET A 54 -4.04 -0.06 3.42
N LEU A 55 -4.63 1.11 3.15
CA LEU A 55 -6.09 1.28 3.20
C LEU A 55 -6.79 0.50 2.08
N ALA A 56 -6.21 0.47 0.87
CA ALA A 56 -6.75 -0.27 -0.26
C ALA A 56 -6.73 -1.78 -0.01
N SER A 57 -5.69 -2.29 0.66
CA SER A 57 -5.62 -3.70 1.09
C SER A 57 -6.77 -4.03 2.05
N ALA A 58 -6.98 -3.22 3.10
CA ALA A 58 -8.09 -3.41 4.03
C ALA A 58 -9.47 -3.37 3.34
N MET A 59 -9.65 -2.46 2.37
CA MET A 59 -10.87 -2.38 1.57
C MET A 59 -11.05 -3.59 0.65
N ALA A 60 -9.97 -4.10 0.03
CA ALA A 60 -10.02 -5.28 -0.81
C ALA A 60 -10.47 -6.51 0.01
N PHE A 61 -10.00 -6.65 1.25
CA PHE A 61 -10.51 -7.66 2.18
C PHE A 61 -11.99 -7.46 2.51
N LYS A 62 -12.43 -6.24 2.81
CA LYS A 62 -13.84 -5.91 3.10
C LYS A 62 -14.79 -6.28 1.95
N HIS A 63 -14.35 -6.11 0.71
CA HIS A 63 -15.15 -6.40 -0.49
C HIS A 63 -15.00 -7.85 -0.98
N GLY A 64 -14.25 -8.71 -0.27
CA GLY A 64 -13.95 -10.07 -0.74
C GLY A 64 -13.14 -10.11 -2.03
N ALA A 65 -12.51 -8.99 -2.39
CA ALA A 65 -11.70 -8.80 -3.59
C ALA A 65 -10.21 -9.04 -3.33
N HIS A 66 -9.82 -9.49 -2.12
CA HIS A 66 -8.52 -10.11 -1.93
C HIS A 66 -8.53 -11.34 -2.81
N LEU A 67 -7.97 -11.20 -4.02
CA LEU A 67 -7.97 -12.18 -5.11
C LEU A 67 -7.55 -13.54 -4.57
N GLY A 68 -8.52 -14.28 -4.06
CA GLY A 68 -8.36 -15.67 -3.70
C GLY A 68 -7.97 -16.35 -4.98
N LEU A 69 -6.92 -17.14 -4.92
CA LEU A 69 -6.48 -17.99 -6.01
C LEU A 69 -7.47 -19.16 -6.14
N SER A 70 -8.77 -18.84 -6.27
CA SER A 70 -9.86 -19.80 -6.42
C SER A 70 -9.61 -20.69 -7.63
N VAL A 71 -8.98 -20.14 -8.67
CA VAL A 71 -8.52 -20.90 -9.84
C VAL A 71 -7.64 -22.10 -9.45
N ILE A 72 -6.72 -21.97 -8.49
CA ILE A 72 -5.86 -23.09 -8.09
C ILE A 72 -6.58 -24.05 -7.14
N THR A 73 -7.46 -23.55 -6.26
CA THR A 73 -8.25 -24.44 -5.39
C THR A 73 -9.29 -25.24 -6.17
N ASP A 74 -9.86 -24.66 -7.23
CA ASP A 74 -10.90 -25.28 -8.06
C ASP A 74 -10.36 -26.42 -8.95
N LEU A 75 -9.02 -26.48 -9.15
CA LEU A 75 -8.36 -27.60 -9.83
C LEU A 75 -8.25 -28.87 -8.96
N PHE A 76 -8.44 -28.77 -7.64
CA PHE A 76 -8.31 -29.91 -6.72
C PHE A 76 -9.68 -30.51 -6.33
N PRO A 77 -9.76 -31.83 -6.07
CA PRO A 77 -10.97 -32.46 -5.54
C PRO A 77 -11.42 -31.83 -4.21
N GLU A 78 -12.73 -31.76 -3.95
CA GLU A 78 -13.33 -31.12 -2.75
C GLU A 78 -12.67 -31.49 -1.42
N ARG A 79 -12.16 -32.73 -1.29
CA ARG A 79 -11.47 -33.21 -0.09
C ARG A 79 -10.12 -32.52 0.15
N PHE A 80 -9.42 -32.09 -0.90
CA PHE A 80 -8.11 -31.46 -0.83
C PHE A 80 -8.17 -29.93 -0.76
N GLN A 81 -9.27 -29.32 -1.22
CA GLN A 81 -9.46 -27.87 -1.21
C GLN A 81 -9.25 -27.24 0.18
N LYS A 82 -9.79 -27.87 1.23
CA LYS A 82 -9.62 -27.40 2.61
C LYS A 82 -8.15 -27.36 3.04
N TYR A 83 -7.35 -28.36 2.66
CA TYR A 83 -5.93 -28.40 3.00
C TYR A 83 -5.14 -27.35 2.23
N VAL A 84 -5.45 -27.13 0.95
CA VAL A 84 -4.81 -26.09 0.12
C VAL A 84 -5.07 -24.69 0.69
N VAL A 85 -6.31 -24.41 1.12
CA VAL A 85 -6.65 -23.12 1.74
C VAL A 85 -5.91 -22.91 3.06
N ILE A 86 -5.86 -23.92 3.93
CA ILE A 86 -5.13 -23.85 5.21
C ILE A 86 -3.62 -23.65 4.94
N PHE A 87 -3.05 -24.38 3.99
CA PHE A 87 -1.65 -24.23 3.61
C PHE A 87 -1.33 -22.83 3.09
N GLY A 88 -2.18 -22.29 2.21
CA GLY A 88 -2.08 -20.91 1.74
C GLY A 88 -2.13 -19.90 2.88
N ALA A 89 -3.08 -20.06 3.80
CA ALA A 89 -3.19 -19.20 4.98
C ALA A 89 -1.94 -19.24 5.87
N VAL A 90 -1.35 -20.43 6.09
CA VAL A 90 -0.10 -20.57 6.86
C VAL A 90 1.06 -19.85 6.16
N ILE A 91 1.20 -19.98 4.84
CA ILE A 91 2.21 -19.25 4.06
C ILE A 91 1.99 -17.74 4.17
N THR A 92 0.75 -17.27 4.02
CA THR A 92 0.43 -15.84 4.14
C THR A 92 0.78 -15.31 5.53
N ILE A 93 0.44 -16.04 6.60
CA ILE A 93 0.82 -15.66 7.97
C ILE A 93 2.34 -15.59 8.11
N GLY A 94 3.06 -16.59 7.59
CA GLY A 94 4.53 -16.61 7.60
C GLY A 94 5.14 -15.41 6.86
N LEU A 95 4.62 -15.09 5.68
CA LEU A 95 5.03 -13.92 4.90
C LEU A 95 4.76 -12.61 5.66
N MET A 96 3.57 -12.47 6.24
CA MET A 96 3.22 -11.28 7.03
C MET A 96 4.12 -11.12 8.26
N ALA A 97 4.46 -12.22 8.94
CA ALA A 97 5.41 -12.19 10.06
C ALA A 97 6.82 -11.77 9.62
N LEU A 98 7.28 -12.27 8.47
CA LEU A 98 8.57 -11.89 7.90
C LEU A 98 8.61 -10.41 7.50
N LEU A 99 7.55 -9.92 6.85
CA LEU A 99 7.41 -8.51 6.51
C LEU A 99 7.40 -7.62 7.76
N ALA A 100 6.69 -8.04 8.82
CA ALA A 100 6.68 -7.31 10.09
C ALA A 100 8.07 -7.26 10.73
N TYR A 101 8.82 -8.36 10.73
CA TYR A 101 10.18 -8.41 11.26
C TYR A 101 11.12 -7.47 10.51
N TYR A 102 11.16 -7.54 9.18
CA TYR A 102 12.00 -6.64 8.37
C TYR A 102 11.55 -5.19 8.44
N GLY A 103 10.24 -4.92 8.56
CA GLY A 103 9.73 -3.58 8.78
C GLY A 103 10.25 -2.96 10.08
N VAL A 104 10.25 -3.73 11.17
CA VAL A 104 10.82 -3.27 12.46
C VAL A 104 12.32 -3.07 12.37
N ASP A 105 13.05 -3.99 11.73
CA ASP A 105 14.51 -3.85 11.53
C ASP A 105 14.85 -2.61 10.69
N MET A 106 14.09 -2.34 9.63
CA MET A 106 14.26 -1.15 8.80
C MET A 106 14.09 0.13 9.62
N VAL A 107 12.99 0.25 10.37
CA VAL A 107 12.73 1.43 11.22
C VAL A 107 13.79 1.58 12.31
N ALA A 108 14.23 0.48 12.93
CA ALA A 108 15.29 0.51 13.93
C ALA A 108 16.62 1.01 13.34
N ASN A 109 16.95 0.58 12.12
CA ASN A 109 18.14 1.03 11.40
C ASN A 109 18.01 2.52 11.01
N GLN A 110 16.86 2.97 10.52
CA GLN A 110 16.63 4.38 10.17
C GLN A 110 16.81 5.31 11.37
N ILE A 111 16.28 4.93 12.54
CA ILE A 111 16.46 5.68 13.80
C ILE A 111 17.93 5.69 14.21
N LYS A 112 18.63 4.56 14.10
CA LYS A 112 20.05 4.44 14.47
C LYS A 112 20.96 5.32 13.62
N TYR A 113 20.66 5.46 12.33
CA TYR A 113 21.45 6.25 11.39
C TYR A 113 20.93 7.68 11.17
N ASN A 114 19.87 8.11 11.90
CA ASN A 114 19.21 9.40 11.71
C ASN A 114 18.91 9.68 10.22
N GLN A 115 18.43 8.66 9.51
CA GLN A 115 18.07 8.79 8.11
C GLN A 115 16.85 9.71 7.98
N ARG A 116 16.97 10.70 7.09
CA ARG A 116 15.94 11.69 6.83
C ARG A 116 15.76 11.85 5.33
N THR A 117 14.53 12.14 4.94
CA THR A 117 14.17 12.35 3.54
C THR A 117 14.95 13.54 2.99
N PRO A 118 15.65 13.41 1.84
CA PRO A 118 16.55 14.43 1.31
C PRO A 118 15.94 15.82 1.12
N SER A 119 14.64 15.90 0.84
CA SER A 119 13.98 17.15 0.48
C SER A 119 13.07 17.72 1.56
N MET A 120 12.36 16.88 2.32
CA MET A 120 11.43 17.32 3.37
C MET A 120 12.02 17.24 4.79
N ASP A 121 13.22 16.69 4.97
CA ASP A 121 13.90 16.47 6.26
C ASP A 121 13.04 15.73 7.30
N LEU A 122 12.10 14.91 6.84
CA LEU A 122 11.27 14.04 7.66
C LEU A 122 12.05 12.78 8.03
N PRO A 123 11.79 12.18 9.22
CA PRO A 123 12.34 10.86 9.53
C PRO A 123 11.83 9.84 8.50
N GLU A 124 12.77 9.14 7.84
CA GLU A 124 12.48 8.04 6.91
C GLU A 124 12.11 6.75 7.62
#